data_AF-A0A4Q7XZI0-F1
#
_entry.id   AF-A0A4Q7XZI0-F1
#
_cell.length_a   1.000
_cell.length_b   1.000
_cell.length_c   1.000
_cell.angle_alpha   90.00
_cell.angle_beta   90.00
_cell.angle_gamma   90.00
#
_symmetry.space_group_name_H-M   'P 1'
#
loop_
_entity.id
_entity.type
_entity.pdbx_description
1 polymer ?
#
loop_
_entity_poly.entity_id
_entity_poly.type
_entity_poly.pdbx_seq_one_letter_code
_entity_poly.pdbx_strand_id
1 'polypeptide(L)'
;MRLVGPSGEQVGIVPLAKALELAQEYDLDLVEVAANARPPVCKLMDYGKFKYESAMKAREARKNQAHTVIKEMKLRPKIDPHDYDTKKGHVVRFLKQGDKVKITIMFRGREQSRPELGYRLLQRLAEDVQDLGFVESNPKQDGRNMIMVLGPHKKKTEAMAEARQAQEARKADAKANPGRSQNAADSEDVDVETAENADVEAPAEAPAEA
;
A
#
# COMPACT_ATOMS: atom_id res chain seq x y z
N MET A 1 40.14 26.78 11.88
CA MET A 1 38.88 25.99 11.82
C MET A 1 37.96 26.45 12.94
N ARG A 2 36.65 26.33 12.80
CA ARG A 2 35.69 26.62 13.88
C ARG A 2 35.45 25.33 14.66
N LEU A 3 35.70 25.36 15.97
CA LEU A 3 35.57 24.20 16.85
C LEU A 3 34.30 24.26 17.69
N VAL A 4 33.62 23.12 17.77
CA VAL A 4 32.48 22.88 18.66
C VAL A 4 32.86 21.80 19.67
N GLY A 5 32.67 22.09 20.95
CA GLY A 5 32.92 21.17 22.05
C GLY A 5 31.91 20.01 22.12
N PRO A 6 32.17 19.01 22.98
CA PRO A 6 31.38 17.77 23.06
C PRO A 6 29.91 17.99 23.47
N SER A 7 29.66 18.97 24.34
CA SER A 7 28.32 19.36 24.80
C SER A 7 27.60 20.33 23.85
N GLY A 8 28.24 20.73 22.75
CA GLY A 8 27.71 21.74 21.82
C GLY A 8 28.16 23.18 22.10
N GLU A 9 29.08 23.38 23.04
CA GLU A 9 29.71 24.68 23.29
C GLU A 9 30.51 25.16 22.07
N GLN A 10 30.46 26.46 21.76
CA GLN A 10 31.26 27.03 20.67
C GLN A 10 32.59 27.55 21.23
N VAL A 11 33.67 26.81 20.97
CA VAL A 11 35.04 27.20 21.36
C VAL A 11 35.58 28.32 20.46
N GLY A 12 34.99 28.50 19.27
CA GLY A 12 35.34 29.57 18.33
C GLY A 12 36.35 29.12 17.27
N ILE A 13 37.13 30.06 16.75
CA ILE A 13 38.11 29.77 15.69
C ILE A 13 39.44 29.40 16.34
N VAL A 14 39.86 28.15 16.14
CA VAL A 14 41.11 27.61 16.68
C VAL A 14 42.02 27.08 15.56
N PRO A 15 43.35 27.02 15.80
CA PRO A 15 44.28 26.27 14.97
C PRO A 15 44.03 24.76 15.04
N LEU A 16 44.44 24.02 14.01
CA LEU A 16 44.31 22.56 13.94
C LEU A 16 45.02 21.84 15.10
N ALA A 17 46.25 22.26 15.42
CA ALA A 17 47.04 21.68 16.50
C ALA A 17 46.29 21.75 17.84
N LYS A 18 45.71 22.91 18.16
CA LYS A 18 44.95 23.08 19.40
C LYS A 18 43.68 22.24 19.43
N ALA A 19 43.02 22.07 18.28
CA ALA A 19 41.83 21.22 18.19
C ALA A 19 42.16 19.73 18.38
N LEU A 20 43.31 19.27 17.91
CA LEU A 20 43.78 17.89 18.11
C LEU A 20 44.20 17.63 19.57
N GLU A 21 44.87 18.60 20.20
CA GLU A 21 45.18 18.53 21.65
C GLU A 21 43.89 18.40 22.47
N LEU A 22 42.91 19.27 22.22
CA LEU A 22 41.62 19.19 22.92
C LEU A 22 40.92 17.85 22.67
N ALA A 23 40.96 17.32 21.45
CA ALA A 23 40.39 16.00 21.16
C ALA A 23 41.04 14.90 22.03
N GLN A 24 42.38 14.93 22.17
CA GLN A 24 43.11 13.99 23.03
C GLN A 24 42.84 14.20 24.52
N GLU A 25 42.76 15.45 25.00
CA GLU A 25 42.44 15.77 26.40
C GLU A 25 41.06 15.24 26.83
N TYR A 26 40.10 15.21 25.89
CA TYR A 26 38.75 14.71 26.13
C TYR A 26 38.55 13.24 25.74
N ASP A 27 39.58 12.53 25.25
CA ASP A 27 39.48 11.17 24.70
C ASP A 27 38.38 11.03 23.61
N LEU A 28 38.26 12.05 22.75
CA LEU A 28 37.27 12.12 21.66
C LEU A 28 37.95 12.30 20.29
N ASP A 29 37.17 12.13 19.22
CA ASP A 29 37.65 12.37 17.86
C ASP A 29 37.34 13.81 17.42
N LEU A 30 38.27 14.39 16.65
CA LEU A 30 38.04 15.63 15.92
C LEU A 30 37.35 15.33 14.58
N VAL A 31 36.04 15.51 14.50
CA VAL A 31 35.25 15.20 13.30
C VAL A 31 34.89 16.46 12.53
N GLU A 32 35.22 16.51 11.25
CA GLU A 32 34.81 17.59 10.35
C GLU A 32 33.35 17.40 9.92
N VAL A 33 32.44 18.25 10.40
CA VAL A 33 30.99 18.14 10.16
C VAL A 33 30.57 18.97 8.95
N ALA A 34 31.26 20.08 8.69
CA ALA A 34 30.98 20.94 7.54
C ALA A 34 32.28 21.49 6.91
N ALA A 35 32.77 20.77 5.89
CA ALA A 35 33.93 21.18 5.09
C ALA A 35 33.67 22.41 4.21
N ASN A 36 32.41 22.63 3.81
CA ASN A 36 32.03 23.71 2.90
C ASN A 36 31.93 25.09 3.58
N ALA A 37 32.03 25.15 4.92
CA ALA A 37 31.98 26.41 5.65
C ALA A 37 33.33 27.15 5.62
N ARG A 38 33.30 28.49 5.69
CA ARG A 38 34.51 29.32 5.83
C ARG A 38 34.47 30.07 7.16
N PRO A 39 35.30 29.71 8.16
CA PRO A 39 36.22 28.56 8.20
C PRO A 39 35.49 27.19 8.39
N PRO A 40 36.11 26.05 8.03
CA PRO A 40 35.52 24.71 8.19
C PRO A 40 35.11 24.44 9.63
N VAL A 41 33.99 23.75 9.83
CA VAL A 41 33.44 23.45 11.16
C VAL A 41 33.74 22.02 11.56
N CYS A 42 34.48 21.86 12.65
CA CYS A 42 34.75 20.58 13.27
C CYS A 42 34.13 20.51 14.66
N LYS A 43 33.69 19.31 15.06
CA LYS A 43 33.08 19.04 16.34
C LYS A 43 33.81 17.90 17.02
N LEU A 44 34.07 18.03 18.32
CA LEU A 44 34.59 16.96 19.16
C LEU A 44 33.45 15.98 19.44
N MET A 45 33.61 14.74 18.99
CA MET A 45 32.64 13.66 19.24
C MET A 45 33.28 12.29 19.05
N ASP A 46 32.67 11.25 19.63
CA ASP A 46 33.01 9.87 19.31
C ASP A 46 32.45 9.51 17.92
N TYR A 47 33.35 9.30 16.95
CA TYR A 47 32.95 8.99 15.58
C TYR A 47 32.31 7.60 15.45
N GLY A 48 32.76 6.63 16.26
CA GLY A 48 32.23 5.26 16.28
C GLY A 48 30.76 5.24 16.70
N LYS A 49 30.45 5.91 17.81
CA LYS A 49 29.08 6.05 18.32
C LYS A 49 28.19 6.81 17.33
N PHE A 50 28.68 7.93 16.78
CA PHE A 50 27.93 8.71 15.80
C PHE A 50 27.61 7.91 14.52
N LYS A 51 28.56 7.11 14.02
CA LYS A 51 28.34 6.22 12.87
C LYS A 51 27.29 5.15 13.16
N TYR A 52 27.27 4.59 14.37
CA TYR A 52 26.25 3.63 14.78
C TYR A 52 24.86 4.27 14.88
N GLU A 53 24.74 5.40 15.56
CA GLU A 53 23.46 6.10 15.73
C GLU A 53 22.89 6.61 14.40
N SER A 54 23.74 7.17 13.53
CA SER A 54 23.35 7.59 12.19
C SER A 54 22.91 6.40 11.34
N ALA A 55 23.60 5.25 11.41
CA ALA A 55 23.19 4.04 10.72
C ALA A 55 21.87 3.47 11.26
N MET A 56 21.66 3.48 12.58
CA MET A 56 20.41 3.06 13.22
C MET A 56 19.25 3.97 12.83
N LYS A 57 19.43 5.29 12.92
CA LYS A 57 18.44 6.29 12.50
C LYS A 57 18.13 6.17 11.01
N ALA A 58 19.13 5.93 10.16
CA ALA A 58 18.92 5.70 8.73
C ALA A 58 18.15 4.39 8.45
N ARG A 59 18.42 3.33 9.21
CA ARG A 59 17.66 2.06 9.12
C ARG A 59 16.22 2.24 9.57
N GLU A 60 15.99 2.95 10.67
CA GLU A 60 14.66 3.26 11.19
C GLU A 60 13.86 4.15 10.22
N ALA A 61 14.50 5.20 9.69
CA ALA A 61 13.91 6.06 8.68
C ALA A 61 13.51 5.28 7.41
N ARG A 62 14.37 4.37 6.94
CA ARG A 62 14.04 3.48 5.80
C ARG A 62 12.89 2.53 6.12
N LYS A 63 12.81 2.00 7.34
CA LYS A 63 11.71 1.12 7.77
C LYS A 63 10.38 1.86 7.87
N ASN A 64 10.41 3.10 8.36
CA ASN A 64 9.23 3.94 8.52
C ASN A 64 8.80 4.61 7.21
N GLN A 65 9.68 4.65 6.19
CA GLN A 65 9.32 5.12 4.87
C GLN A 65 8.34 4.15 4.22
N ALA A 66 7.07 4.56 4.15
CA ALA A 66 6.05 3.82 3.44
C ALA A 66 6.34 3.86 1.92
N HIS A 67 6.98 2.82 1.40
CA HIS A 67 7.23 2.69 -0.04
C HIS A 67 5.93 2.43 -0.79
N THR A 68 5.41 3.41 -1.51
CA THR A 68 4.28 3.21 -2.44
C THR A 68 4.72 2.27 -3.57
N VAL A 69 4.15 1.07 -3.62
CA VAL A 69 4.47 0.08 -4.66
C VAL A 69 3.45 0.20 -5.78
N ILE A 70 3.90 0.06 -7.02
CA ILE A 70 3.00 -0.05 -8.17
C ILE A 70 2.63 -1.53 -8.32
N LYS A 71 1.36 -1.85 -8.10
CA LYS A 71 0.79 -3.18 -8.32
C LYS A 71 0.26 -3.27 -9.74
N GLU A 72 0.65 -4.31 -10.47
CA GLU A 72 0.17 -4.52 -11.83
C GLU A 72 -1.04 -5.46 -11.82
N MET A 73 -2.09 -5.09 -12.54
CA MET A 73 -3.26 -5.93 -12.77
C MET A 73 -3.47 -6.09 -14.27
N LYS A 74 -3.64 -7.33 -14.72
CA LYS A 74 -3.94 -7.63 -16.13
C LYS A 74 -5.41 -8.01 -16.28
N LEU A 75 -6.05 -7.42 -17.27
CA LEU A 75 -7.45 -7.68 -17.65
C LEU A 75 -7.53 -8.07 -19.13
N ARG A 76 -8.62 -8.76 -19.48
CA ARG A 76 -8.95 -9.08 -20.87
C ARG A 76 -10.09 -8.18 -21.35
N PRO A 77 -10.15 -7.84 -22.66
CA PRO A 77 -11.26 -7.04 -23.21
C PRO A 77 -12.63 -7.70 -23.07
N LYS A 78 -12.68 -9.05 -23.07
CA LYS A 78 -13.90 -9.86 -22.88
C LYS A 78 -13.83 -10.59 -21.54
N ILE A 79 -13.87 -9.83 -20.46
CA ILE A 79 -13.90 -10.38 -19.10
C ILE A 79 -15.33 -10.79 -18.74
N ASP A 80 -15.46 -11.90 -18.02
CA ASP A 80 -16.73 -12.32 -17.43
C ASP A 80 -17.11 -11.39 -16.25
N PRO A 81 -18.40 -11.10 -15.99
CA PRO A 81 -18.81 -10.27 -14.86
C PRO A 81 -18.24 -10.73 -13.51
N HIS A 82 -18.19 -12.04 -13.24
CA HIS A 82 -17.67 -12.56 -11.98
C HIS A 82 -16.16 -12.36 -11.83
N ASP A 83 -15.39 -12.58 -12.92
CA ASP A 83 -13.95 -12.29 -12.92
C ASP A 83 -13.69 -10.79 -12.78
N TYR A 84 -14.53 -9.94 -13.40
CA TYR A 84 -14.45 -8.49 -13.24
C TYR A 84 -14.59 -8.07 -11.78
N ASP A 85 -15.59 -8.57 -11.06
CA ASP A 85 -15.83 -8.24 -9.65
C ASP A 85 -14.67 -8.68 -8.76
N THR A 86 -14.11 -9.86 -9.02
CA THR A 86 -12.92 -10.35 -8.31
C THR A 86 -11.72 -9.42 -8.50
N LYS A 87 -11.47 -8.99 -9.75
CA LYS A 87 -10.37 -8.08 -10.08
C LYS A 87 -10.61 -6.69 -9.52
N LYS A 88 -11.84 -6.17 -9.58
CA LYS A 88 -12.25 -4.92 -8.92
C LYS A 88 -11.96 -4.99 -7.43
N GLY A 89 -12.32 -6.08 -6.75
CA GLY A 89 -12.00 -6.31 -5.35
C GLY A 89 -10.50 -6.22 -5.04
N HIS A 90 -9.65 -6.75 -5.93
CA HIS A 90 -8.20 -6.61 -5.83
C HIS A 90 -7.73 -5.16 -6.03
N VAL A 91 -8.27 -4.41 -7.02
CA VAL A 91 -7.95 -2.98 -7.21
C VAL A 91 -8.29 -2.20 -5.95
N VAL A 92 -9.50 -2.39 -5.43
CA VAL A 92 -10.00 -1.78 -4.20
C VAL A 92 -9.08 -2.08 -3.02
N ARG A 93 -8.65 -3.34 -2.87
CA ARG A 93 -7.72 -3.76 -1.82
C ARG A 93 -6.38 -3.03 -1.92
N PHE A 94 -5.81 -2.90 -3.12
CA PHE A 94 -4.53 -2.21 -3.31
C PHE A 94 -4.63 -0.71 -3.08
N LEU A 95 -5.70 -0.07 -3.55
CA LEU A 95 -5.96 1.35 -3.30
C LEU A 95 -6.17 1.63 -1.81
N LYS A 96 -6.91 0.78 -1.10
CA LYS A 96 -7.07 0.85 0.37
C LYS A 96 -5.76 0.67 1.12
N GLN A 97 -4.80 -0.06 0.57
CA GLN A 97 -3.45 -0.20 1.13
C GLN A 97 -2.53 0.98 0.80
N GLY A 98 -3.00 1.93 -0.01
CA GLY A 98 -2.22 3.09 -0.45
C GLY A 98 -1.19 2.76 -1.53
N ASP A 99 -1.36 1.65 -2.26
CA ASP A 99 -0.53 1.31 -3.42
C ASP A 99 -1.14 1.86 -4.72
N LYS A 100 -0.28 2.19 -5.68
CA LYS A 100 -0.72 2.57 -7.03
C LYS A 100 -1.04 1.32 -7.82
N VAL A 101 -2.07 1.37 -8.67
CA VAL A 101 -2.46 0.21 -9.47
C VAL A 101 -2.32 0.53 -10.96
N LYS A 102 -1.43 -0.20 -11.64
CA LYS A 102 -1.29 -0.16 -13.09
C LYS A 102 -2.15 -1.27 -13.69
N ILE A 103 -3.23 -0.89 -14.35
CA ILE A 103 -4.12 -1.83 -15.04
C ILE A 103 -3.68 -1.92 -16.49
N THR A 104 -3.50 -3.14 -16.98
CA THR A 104 -3.09 -3.43 -18.36
C THR A 104 -4.12 -4.34 -19.01
N ILE A 105 -4.76 -3.87 -20.08
CA ILE A 105 -5.56 -4.69 -20.96
C ILE A 105 -4.68 -5.16 -22.11
N MET A 106 -4.62 -6.47 -22.32
CA MET A 106 -3.89 -7.05 -23.45
C MET A 106 -4.87 -7.35 -24.57
N PHE A 107 -4.70 -6.72 -25.73
CA PHE A 107 -5.47 -7.06 -26.92
C PHE A 107 -4.83 -8.23 -27.66
N ARG A 108 -5.63 -9.18 -28.14
CA ARG A 108 -5.13 -10.31 -28.92
C ARG A 108 -5.77 -10.37 -30.31
N GLY A 109 -4.92 -10.54 -31.33
CA GLY A 109 -5.35 -10.73 -32.71
C GLY A 109 -6.23 -9.58 -33.22
N ARG A 110 -7.46 -9.92 -33.62
CA ARG A 110 -8.46 -9.01 -34.21
C ARG A 110 -9.00 -7.97 -33.23
N GLU A 111 -8.71 -8.09 -31.94
CA GLU A 111 -9.15 -7.12 -30.93
C GLU A 111 -8.33 -5.82 -30.94
N GLN A 112 -7.15 -5.82 -31.58
CA GLN A 112 -6.33 -4.60 -31.74
C GLN A 112 -7.04 -3.52 -32.58
N SER A 113 -7.96 -3.89 -33.48
CA SER A 113 -8.73 -2.93 -34.27
C SER A 113 -9.92 -2.33 -33.50
N ARG A 114 -10.20 -2.79 -32.27
CA ARG A 114 -11.29 -2.31 -31.42
C ARG A 114 -10.79 -1.87 -30.03
N PRO A 115 -9.97 -0.80 -29.96
CA PRO A 115 -9.49 -0.28 -28.68
C PRO A 115 -10.63 0.27 -27.80
N GLU A 116 -11.78 0.63 -28.40
CA GLU A 116 -12.96 1.13 -27.69
C GLU A 116 -13.47 0.19 -26.59
N LEU A 117 -13.39 -1.13 -26.80
CA LEU A 117 -13.83 -2.11 -25.80
C LEU A 117 -12.97 -2.06 -24.54
N GLY A 118 -11.65 -1.94 -24.70
CA GLY A 118 -10.73 -1.77 -23.58
C GLY A 118 -10.93 -0.42 -22.89
N TYR A 119 -11.15 0.64 -23.67
CA TYR A 119 -11.39 1.97 -23.13
C TYR A 119 -12.65 2.02 -22.25
N ARG A 120 -13.79 1.48 -22.74
CA ARG A 120 -15.03 1.43 -21.97
C ARG A 120 -14.88 0.61 -20.68
N LEU A 121 -14.13 -0.49 -20.71
CA LEU A 121 -13.89 -1.31 -19.52
C LEU A 121 -13.05 -0.55 -18.47
N LEU A 122 -12.02 0.19 -18.90
CA LEU A 122 -11.21 1.00 -18.00
C LEU A 122 -11.98 2.21 -17.45
N GLN A 123 -12.83 2.83 -18.28
CA GLN A 123 -13.73 3.90 -17.87
C GLN A 123 -14.68 3.43 -16.76
N ARG A 124 -15.37 2.30 -16.99
CA ARG A 124 -16.26 1.69 -15.99
C ARG A 124 -15.51 1.37 -14.70
N LEU A 125 -14.31 0.80 -14.80
CA LEU A 125 -13.49 0.50 -13.63
C LEU A 125 -13.05 1.77 -12.88
N ALA A 126 -12.79 2.87 -13.59
CA ALA A 126 -12.44 4.14 -12.97
C ALA A 126 -13.62 4.78 -12.22
N GLU A 127 -14.84 4.70 -12.78
CA GLU A 127 -16.07 5.15 -12.13
C GLU A 127 -16.35 4.32 -10.86
N ASP A 128 -16.23 3.01 -10.96
CA ASP A 128 -16.43 2.06 -9.86
C ASP A 128 -15.48 2.22 -8.67
N VAL A 129 -14.32 2.85 -8.86
CA VAL A 129 -13.28 3.05 -7.83
C VAL A 129 -13.03 4.53 -7.52
N GLN A 130 -13.85 5.43 -8.04
CA GLN A 130 -13.72 6.88 -7.90
C GLN A 130 -13.71 7.34 -6.43
N ASP A 131 -14.39 6.61 -5.56
CA ASP A 131 -14.46 6.87 -4.11
C ASP A 131 -13.13 6.60 -3.39
N LEU A 132 -12.29 5.70 -3.92
CA LEU A 132 -11.07 5.23 -3.26
C LEU A 132 -9.80 5.74 -3.93
N GLY A 133 -9.87 6.11 -5.21
CA GLY A 133 -8.74 6.59 -5.98
C GLY A 133 -9.12 7.51 -7.12
N PHE A 134 -8.10 8.08 -7.74
CA PHE A 134 -8.21 8.93 -8.92
C PHE A 134 -7.38 8.34 -10.07
N VAL A 135 -7.71 8.74 -11.29
CA VAL A 135 -6.94 8.38 -12.49
C VAL A 135 -5.69 9.25 -12.56
N GLU A 136 -4.52 8.65 -12.33
CA GLU A 136 -3.23 9.34 -12.44
C GLU A 136 -2.77 9.40 -13.91
N SER A 137 -2.94 8.30 -14.64
CA SER A 137 -2.73 8.26 -16.09
C SER A 137 -3.97 7.70 -16.76
N ASN A 138 -4.57 8.53 -17.62
CA ASN A 138 -5.68 8.14 -18.49
C ASN A 138 -5.33 6.89 -19.31
N PRO A 139 -6.35 6.12 -19.73
CA PRO A 139 -6.17 4.98 -20.63
C PRO A 139 -5.41 5.39 -21.89
N LYS A 140 -4.20 4.86 -22.05
CA LYS A 140 -3.36 5.07 -23.23
C LYS A 140 -3.05 3.72 -23.88
N GLN A 141 -3.13 3.69 -25.20
CA GLN A 141 -2.73 2.51 -25.96
C GLN A 141 -1.20 2.49 -26.10
N ASP A 142 -0.59 1.43 -25.58
CA ASP A 142 0.84 1.13 -25.66
C ASP A 142 1.01 -0.15 -26.51
N GLY A 143 0.99 0.05 -27.83
CA GLY A 143 1.07 -1.01 -28.83
C GLY A 143 -0.09 -2.01 -28.73
N ARG A 144 0.21 -3.25 -28.30
CA ARG A 144 -0.79 -4.31 -28.12
C ARG A 144 -1.54 -4.22 -26.78
N ASN A 145 -1.09 -3.34 -25.89
CA ASN A 145 -1.65 -3.19 -24.56
C ASN A 145 -2.35 -1.84 -24.45
N MET A 146 -3.32 -1.73 -23.55
CA MET A 146 -3.83 -0.45 -23.08
C MET A 146 -3.63 -0.36 -21.59
N ILE A 147 -3.04 0.74 -21.14
CA ILE A 147 -2.58 0.91 -19.77
C ILE A 147 -3.31 2.10 -19.16
N MET A 148 -3.77 1.93 -17.92
CA MET A 148 -4.28 2.98 -17.06
C MET A 148 -3.60 2.87 -15.69
N VAL A 149 -3.29 4.00 -15.07
CA VAL A 149 -2.72 4.02 -13.71
C VAL A 149 -3.68 4.73 -12.77
N LEU A 150 -4.05 4.04 -11.70
CA LEU A 150 -4.86 4.57 -10.62
C LEU A 150 -3.99 4.89 -9.40
N GLY A 151 -4.20 6.08 -8.85
CA GLY A 151 -3.60 6.52 -7.59
C GLY A 151 -4.63 6.48 -6.45
N PRO A 152 -4.24 6.13 -5.21
CA PRO A 152 -5.15 6.20 -4.06
C PRO A 152 -5.35 7.65 -3.61
N HIS A 153 -6.55 7.98 -3.12
CA HIS A 153 -6.82 9.30 -2.51
C HIS A 153 -6.11 9.46 -1.16
N LYS A 154 -6.08 8.40 -0.36
CA LYS A 154 -5.40 8.38 0.94
C LYS A 154 -3.91 8.12 0.76
N LYS A 155 -3.07 8.84 1.51
CA LYS A 155 -1.63 8.57 1.54
C LYS A 155 -1.38 7.22 2.21
N LYS A 156 -0.37 6.49 1.72
CA LYS A 156 -0.01 5.15 2.24
C LYS A 156 0.25 5.13 3.75
N THR A 157 0.78 6.21 4.31
CA THR A 157 1.01 6.36 5.75
C THR A 157 -0.29 6.37 6.56
N GLU A 158 -1.34 7.01 6.06
CA GLU A 158 -2.66 7.07 6.70
C GLU A 158 -3.40 5.75 6.55
N ALA A 159 -3.36 5.15 5.35
CA ALA A 159 -3.91 3.83 5.08
C ALA A 159 -3.29 2.73 5.95
N MET A 160 -1.97 2.76 6.15
CA MET A 160 -1.27 1.78 6.99
C MET A 160 -1.57 1.99 8.49
N ALA A 161 -1.78 3.23 8.93
CA ALA A 161 -2.20 3.53 10.30
C ALA A 161 -3.61 3.04 10.58
N GLU A 162 -4.57 3.30 9.69
CA GLU A 162 -5.95 2.80 9.79
C GLU A 162 -6.00 1.27 9.75
N ALA A 163 -5.24 0.63 8.87
CA ALA A 163 -5.17 -0.82 8.79
C ALA A 163 -4.58 -1.46 10.05
N ARG A 164 -3.56 -0.83 10.65
CA ARG A 164 -2.95 -1.29 11.90
C ARG A 164 -3.93 -1.15 13.07
N GLN A 165 -4.62 -0.02 13.17
CA GLN A 165 -5.65 0.22 14.19
C GLN A 165 -6.81 -0.79 14.06
N ALA A 166 -7.27 -1.06 12.83
CA ALA A 166 -8.31 -2.06 12.59
C ALA A 166 -7.87 -3.49 12.95
N GLN A 167 -6.60 -3.85 12.71
CA GLN A 167 -6.05 -5.14 13.14
C GLN A 167 -5.88 -5.24 14.65
N GLU A 168 -5.44 -4.16 15.31
CA GLU A 168 -5.30 -4.10 16.77
C GLU A 168 -6.68 -4.19 17.45
N ALA A 169 -7.70 -3.51 16.92
CA ALA A 169 -9.08 -3.63 17.39
C ALA A 169 -9.65 -5.06 17.21
N ARG A 170 -9.51 -5.67 16.02
CA ARG A 170 -9.95 -7.05 15.79
C ARG A 170 -9.26 -8.07 16.70
N LYS A 171 -7.96 -7.87 16.98
CA LYS A 171 -7.21 -8.73 17.91
C LYS A 171 -7.64 -8.50 19.36
N ALA A 172 -7.97 -7.27 19.74
CA ALA A 172 -8.51 -6.97 21.06
C ALA A 172 -9.89 -7.63 21.25
N ASP A 173 -10.78 -7.54 20.26
CA ASP A 173 -12.10 -8.18 20.29
C ASP A 173 -12.01 -9.71 20.34
N ALA A 174 -11.11 -10.31 19.55
CA ALA A 174 -10.87 -11.77 19.58
C ALA A 174 -10.29 -12.25 20.92
N LYS A 175 -9.51 -11.40 21.60
CA LYS A 175 -8.97 -11.69 22.94
C LYS A 175 -10.00 -11.48 24.04
N ALA A 176 -10.95 -10.56 23.84
CA ALA A 176 -12.03 -10.27 24.77
C ALA A 176 -13.18 -11.29 24.71
N ASN A 177 -13.40 -11.96 23.57
CA ASN A 177 -14.49 -12.93 23.43
C ASN A 177 -14.06 -14.23 22.71
N PRO A 178 -13.33 -15.14 23.39
CA PRO A 178 -12.80 -16.37 22.79
C PRO A 178 -13.86 -17.43 22.42
N GLY A 179 -15.12 -17.28 22.87
CA GLY A 179 -16.17 -18.30 22.74
C GLY A 179 -17.12 -18.17 21.54
N ARG A 180 -17.03 -17.12 20.70
CA ARG A 180 -17.98 -16.91 19.58
C ARG A 180 -17.58 -17.61 18.28
N SER A 181 -16.37 -18.17 18.21
CA SER A 181 -15.81 -18.75 16.98
C SER A 181 -16.37 -20.12 16.59
N GLN A 182 -17.20 -20.77 17.42
CA GLN A 182 -17.74 -22.10 17.08
C GLN A 182 -19.18 -22.07 16.53
N ASN A 183 -19.97 -21.01 16.74
CA ASN A 183 -21.38 -20.97 16.31
C ASN A 183 -21.66 -20.05 15.11
N ALA A 184 -20.65 -19.43 14.52
CA ALA A 184 -20.82 -18.59 13.32
C ALA A 184 -20.52 -19.32 12.00
N ALA A 185 -20.03 -20.57 12.06
CA ALA A 185 -19.76 -21.38 10.87
C ALA A 185 -20.95 -22.27 10.44
N ASP A 186 -22.04 -22.29 11.22
CA ASP A 186 -23.19 -23.20 11.02
C ASP A 186 -24.54 -22.47 10.84
N SER A 187 -24.54 -21.15 10.59
CA SER A 187 -25.78 -20.36 10.40
C SER A 187 -25.83 -19.53 9.12
N GLU A 188 -24.85 -19.65 8.23
CA GLU A 188 -24.90 -19.03 6.89
C GLU A 188 -25.27 -20.02 5.76
N ASP A 189 -25.51 -21.31 6.07
CA ASP A 189 -25.80 -22.40 5.11
C ASP A 189 -27.24 -22.99 5.23
N VAL A 190 -28.26 -22.22 5.65
CA VAL A 190 -29.65 -22.76 5.74
C VAL A 190 -30.68 -22.08 4.82
N ASP A 191 -30.32 -21.08 4.01
CA ASP A 191 -31.29 -20.40 3.12
C ASP A 191 -31.17 -20.76 1.62
N VAL A 192 -30.65 -21.94 1.26
CA VAL A 192 -30.65 -22.43 -0.14
C VAL A 192 -30.95 -23.94 -0.24
N GLU A 193 -32.05 -24.41 0.35
CA GLU A 193 -32.60 -25.73 0.00
C GLU A 193 -34.07 -25.86 0.42
N THR A 194 -34.99 -25.30 -0.37
CA THR A 194 -36.42 -25.71 -0.41
C THR A 194 -37.13 -25.02 -1.58
N ALA A 195 -36.65 -25.23 -2.81
CA ALA A 195 -37.40 -24.85 -4.00
C ALA A 195 -37.00 -25.65 -5.24
N GLU A 196 -36.83 -26.97 -5.13
CA GLU A 196 -36.90 -27.81 -6.32
C GLU A 196 -37.29 -29.24 -5.94
N ASN A 197 -38.35 -29.74 -6.61
CA ASN A 197 -38.86 -31.10 -6.63
C ASN A 197 -39.86 -31.49 -5.52
N ALA A 198 -41.13 -31.15 -5.75
CA ALA A 198 -42.24 -31.99 -5.35
C ALA A 198 -43.06 -32.34 -6.61
N ASP A 199 -43.20 -33.64 -6.80
CA ASP A 199 -43.61 -34.35 -7.99
C ASP A 199 -45.02 -34.07 -8.54
N VAL A 200 -45.08 -34.31 -9.85
CA VAL A 200 -46.24 -34.71 -10.65
C VAL A 200 -46.93 -35.92 -10.01
N GLU A 201 -48.22 -35.83 -9.69
CA GLU A 201 -49.25 -36.86 -9.97
C GLU A 201 -50.63 -36.38 -9.46
N ALA A 202 -51.60 -36.17 -10.35
CA ALA A 202 -53.01 -35.99 -10.00
C ALA A 202 -53.88 -36.81 -10.96
N PRO A 203 -54.71 -37.74 -10.47
CA PRO A 203 -55.55 -38.59 -11.32
C PRO A 203 -56.87 -37.89 -11.69
N ALA A 204 -57.41 -38.32 -12.82
CA ALA A 204 -58.73 -37.96 -13.32
C ALA A 204 -59.84 -38.76 -12.62
N GLU A 205 -60.97 -38.12 -12.29
CA GLU A 205 -62.31 -38.66 -12.59
C GLU A 205 -63.43 -37.59 -12.53
N ALA A 206 -64.28 -37.66 -13.56
CA ALA A 206 -65.63 -37.15 -13.86
C ALA A 206 -66.38 -36.13 -12.96
N PRO A 207 -67.38 -35.43 -13.56
CA PRO A 207 -68.75 -35.88 -13.31
C PRO A 207 -69.69 -35.85 -14.54
N ALA A 208 -70.61 -36.82 -14.57
CA ALA A 208 -71.95 -36.71 -15.18
C ALA A 208 -72.79 -35.71 -14.34
N GLU A 209 -73.84 -35.01 -14.78
CA GLU A 209 -74.96 -35.34 -15.67
C GLU A 209 -75.77 -34.04 -15.84
N ALA A 210 -76.34 -33.79 -17.03
CA ALA A 210 -77.62 -33.11 -17.34
C ALA A 210 -77.62 -32.60 -18.80
#